data_AF-A0A3M1B027-F1
#
_entry.id   AF-A0A3M1B027-F1
#
_cell.length_a   1.000
_cell.length_b   1.000
_cell.length_c   1.000
_cell.angle_alpha   90.00
_cell.angle_beta   90.00
_cell.angle_gamma   90.00
#
_symmetry.space_group_name_H-M   'P 1'
#
loop_
_entity.id
_entity.type
_entity.pdbx_description
1 polymer ?
#
loop_
_entity_poly.entity_id
_entity_poly.type
_entity_poly.pdbx_seq_one_letter_code
_entity_poly.pdbx_strand_id
1 'polypeptide(L)' 'MVIPPAKALPHLPALPLSPDQCAAIRQGRAIRHSTPVEPDAFVRLLDPSGALLAIGIARKEGIYPKRVIAT' A
#
# COMPACT_ATOMS: atom_id res chain seq x y z
N MET A 1 19.31 11.57 -11.70
CA MET A 1 19.20 10.28 -10.98
C MET A 1 17.73 9.96 -10.81
N VAL A 2 17.26 8.83 -11.32
CA VAL A 2 15.84 8.40 -11.18
C VAL A 2 15.72 7.54 -9.92
N ILE A 3 14.80 7.90 -9.03
CA ILE A 3 14.52 7.11 -7.81
C ILE A 3 13.43 6.09 -8.15
N PRO A 4 13.65 4.78 -7.88
CA PRO A 4 12.61 3.77 -8.09
C PRO A 4 11.36 4.06 -7.24
N PRO A 5 10.14 3.83 -7.75
CA PRO A 5 8.90 4.08 -6.99
C PRO A 5 8.86 3.40 -5.61
N ALA A 6 9.43 2.20 -5.48
CA ALA A 6 9.54 1.50 -4.19
C ALA A 6 10.34 2.28 -3.12
N LYS A 7 11.31 3.10 -3.55
CA LYS A 7 12.12 3.97 -2.69
C LYS A 7 11.56 5.40 -2.61
N ALA A 8 10.50 5.72 -3.34
CA ALA A 8 9.80 6.98 -3.20
C ALA A 8 9.05 7.02 -1.86
N LEU A 9 8.88 8.23 -1.31
CA LEU A 9 8.15 8.48 -0.05
C LEU A 9 8.67 7.65 1.14
N PRO A 10 9.98 7.71 1.47
CA PRO A 10 10.58 6.86 2.50
C PRO A 10 10.03 7.12 3.91
N HIS A 11 9.44 8.29 4.14
CA HIS A 11 8.80 8.67 5.40
C HIS A 11 7.45 7.96 5.63
N LEU A 12 6.85 7.38 4.58
CA LEU A 12 5.61 6.62 4.73
C LEU A 12 5.92 5.17 5.13
N PRO A 13 5.17 4.60 6.10
CA PRO A 13 5.27 3.20 6.44
C PRO A 13 5.04 2.33 5.20
N ALA A 14 5.86 1.28 5.07
CA ALA A 14 5.74 0.29 4.01
C ALA A 14 4.98 -0.93 4.54
N LEU A 15 3.97 -1.34 3.79
CA LEU A 15 3.14 -2.49 4.08
C LEU A 15 3.27 -3.51 2.95
N PRO A 16 3.98 -4.64 3.17
CA PRO A 16 3.97 -5.75 2.23
C PRO A 16 2.61 -6.44 2.20
N LEU A 17 2.15 -6.78 1.00
CA LEU A 17 0.86 -7.41 0.74
C LEU A 17 1.01 -8.85 0.28
N SER A 18 0.02 -9.68 0.61
CA SER A 18 -0.16 -10.99 -0.03
C SER A 18 -0.67 -10.84 -1.47
N PRO A 19 -0.54 -11.89 -2.32
CA PRO A 19 -1.10 -11.87 -3.67
C PRO A 19 -2.60 -11.54 -3.73
N ASP A 20 -3.39 -12.09 -2.79
CA ASP A 20 -4.84 -11.84 -2.72
C ASP A 20 -5.16 -10.37 -2.37
N GLN A 21 -4.38 -9.80 -1.44
CA GLN A 21 -4.49 -8.39 -1.09
C GLN A 21 -4.10 -7.50 -2.27
N CYS A 22 -3.07 -7.87 -3.04
CA CYS A 22 -2.69 -7.14 -4.25
C CYS A 22 -3.83 -7.13 -5.28
N ALA A 23 -4.47 -8.27 -5.51
CA ALA A 23 -5.62 -8.37 -6.40
C ALA A 23 -6.79 -7.49 -5.94
N ALA A 24 -7.09 -7.50 -4.63
CA ALA A 24 -8.13 -6.64 -4.05
C ALA A 24 -7.81 -5.15 -4.25
N ILE A 25 -6.58 -4.72 -3.95
CA ILE A 25 -6.14 -3.33 -4.10
C ILE A 25 -6.21 -2.85 -5.56
N ARG A 26 -5.80 -3.69 -6.51
CA ARG A 26 -5.90 -3.37 -7.95
C ARG A 26 -7.35 -3.18 -8.40
N GLN A 27 -8.30 -3.84 -7.75
CA GLN A 27 -9.74 -3.68 -7.98
C GLN A 27 -10.35 -2.52 -7.18
N GLY A 28 -9.55 -1.73 -6.47
CA GLY A 28 -10.03 -0.62 -5.63
C GLY A 28 -10.68 -1.07 -4.32
N ARG A 29 -10.53 -2.34 -3.92
CA ARG A 29 -11.10 -2.87 -2.69
C ARG A 29 -10.17 -2.63 -1.51
N ALA A 30 -10.77 -2.33 -0.36
CA ALA A 30 -10.04 -2.25 0.90
C ALA A 30 -9.60 -3.64 1.37
N ILE A 31 -8.50 -3.69 2.11
CA ILE A 31 -7.98 -4.93 2.71
C ILE A 31 -7.99 -4.80 4.23
N ARG A 32 -8.27 -5.91 4.91
CA ARG A 32 -7.99 -6.01 6.34
C ARG A 32 -6.50 -6.15 6.56
N HIS A 33 -6.02 -5.53 7.63
CA HIS A 33 -4.63 -5.56 8.00
C HIS A 33 -4.52 -5.63 9.52
N SER A 34 -3.62 -6.49 9.99
CA SER A 34 -3.40 -6.75 11.42
C SER A 34 -2.33 -5.86 12.05
N THR A 35 -1.46 -5.20 11.26
CA THR A 35 -0.45 -4.32 11.86
C THR A 35 -1.09 -3.00 12.24
N PRO A 36 -0.84 -2.51 13.46
CA PRO A 36 -1.29 -1.20 13.87
C PRO A 36 -0.59 -0.14 13.00
N VAL A 37 -1.39 0.54 12.19
CA VAL A 37 -0.99 1.75 11.47
C VAL A 37 -1.76 2.90 12.10
N GLU A 38 -1.11 4.05 12.25
CA GLU A 38 -1.79 5.24 12.74
C GLU A 38 -3.06 5.53 11.92
N PRO A 39 -4.20 5.80 12.57
CA PRO A 39 -5.42 6.16 11.86
C PRO A 39 -5.16 7.32 10.91
N ASP A 40 -5.70 7.22 9.70
CA ASP A 40 -5.60 8.21 8.63
C ASP A 40 -4.20 8.44 8.05
N ALA A 41 -3.21 7.62 8.46
CA ALA A 41 -1.88 7.66 7.87
C ALA A 41 -1.87 7.09 6.45
N PHE A 42 -1.05 7.70 5.59
CA PHE A 42 -0.75 7.16 4.28
C PHE A 42 0.29 6.03 4.38
N VAL A 43 0.09 4.98 3.60
CA VAL A 43 0.92 3.77 3.59
C VAL A 43 1.34 3.43 2.16
N ARG A 44 2.60 3.02 2.01
CA ARG A 44 3.10 2.41 0.77
C ARG A 44 2.72 0.94 0.75
N LEU A 45 1.97 0.52 -0.25
CA LEU A 45 1.56 -0.87 -0.42
C LEU A 45 2.53 -1.55 -1.38
N LEU A 46 3.29 -2.51 -0.86
CA LEU A 46 4.30 -3.23 -1.62
C LEU A 46 3.76 -4.60 -2.01
N ASP A 47 3.98 -5.01 -3.26
CA ASP A 47 3.68 -6.36 -3.69
C ASP A 47 4.73 -7.37 -3.14
N PRO A 48 4.54 -8.69 -3.33
CA PRO A 48 5.49 -9.70 -2.86
C PRO A 48 6.92 -9.57 -3.42
N SER A 49 7.11 -8.85 -4.54
CA SER A 49 8.43 -8.57 -5.11
C SER A 49 9.12 -7.36 -4.45
N GLY A 50 8.40 -6.62 -3.60
CA GLY A 50 8.85 -5.38 -2.99
C GLY A 50 8.61 -4.15 -3.86
N ALA A 51 7.90 -4.28 -4.99
CA ALA A 51 7.56 -3.16 -5.84
C ALA A 51 6.40 -2.36 -5.25
N LEU A 52 6.40 -1.03 -5.46
CA LEU A 52 5.29 -0.18 -5.03
C LEU A 52 4.07 -0.43 -5.92
N LEU A 53 3.05 -1.03 -5.34
CA LEU A 53 1.78 -1.30 -6.02
C LEU A 53 0.82 -0.09 -5.92
N ALA A 54 0.73 0.52 -4.74
CA ALA A 54 -0.24 1.58 -4.49
C ALA A 54 0.15 2.43 -3.27
N ILE A 55 -0.47 3.61 -3.18
CA ILE A 55 -0.58 4.37 -1.94
C ILE A 55 -1.96 4.12 -1.35
N GLY A 56 -1.99 3.67 -0.10
CA GLY A 56 -3.20 3.47 0.68
C GLY A 56 -3.36 4.50 1.79
N ILE A 57 -4.54 4.56 2.40
CA ILE A 57 -4.81 5.24 3.66
C ILE A 57 -5.29 4.22 4.69
N ALA A 58 -4.70 4.24 5.88
CA ALA A 58 -5.16 3.44 7.00
C ALA A 58 -6.43 4.03 7.60
N ARG A 59 -7.42 3.19 7.84
CA ARG A 59 -8.65 3.52 8.57
C ARG A 59 -8.90 2.44 9.62
N LYS A 60 -9.86 2.69 10.51
CA LYS A 60 -10.20 1.79 11.62
C LYS A 60 -10.44 0.32 11.19
N GLU A 61 -10.97 0.11 9.99
CA GLU A 61 -11.37 -1.22 9.50
C GLU A 61 -10.38 -1.87 8.52
N GLY A 62 -9.31 -1.14 8.12
CA GLY A 62 -8.34 -1.65 7.16
C GLY A 62 -7.65 -0.56 6.35
N ILE A 63 -7.00 -1.00 5.27
CA ILE A 63 -6.26 -0.13 4.36
C ILE A 63 -7.06 0.04 3.06
N TYR A 64 -7.31 1.30 2.70
CA TYR A 64 -8.08 1.67 1.52
C TYR A 64 -7.15 2.20 0.44
N PRO A 65 -7.23 1.72 -0.81
CA PRO A 65 -6.41 2.24 -1.90
C PRO A 65 -6.81 3.69 -2.21
N LYS A 66 -5.81 4.57 -2.27
CA LYS A 66 -5.98 5.98 -2.71
C LYS A 66 -5.46 6.20 -4.11
N ARG A 67 -4.32 5.61 -4.43
CA ARG A 67 -3.73 5.66 -5.77
C ARG A 67 -3.07 4.33 -6.08
N VAL A 68 -3.60 3.60 -7.05
CA VAL A 68 -2.92 2.44 -7.62
C VAL A 68 -1.89 2.96 -8.63
N ILE A 69 -0.66 2.49 -8.52
CA ILE A 69 0.38 2.74 -9.51
C ILE A 69 0.10 1.76 -10.65
N ALA A 70 -0.35 2.28 -11.79
CA ALA A 70 -0.42 1.48 -13.01
C ALA A 70 1.01 1.16 -13.44
N THR A 71 1.34 -0.12 -13.47
CA THR A 71 2.46 -0.67 -14.24
C THR A 71 2.03 -0.88 -15.68
#